data_AF-Q01RX3-F1
#
_entry.id   AF-Q01RX3-F1
#
_cell.length_a   1.000
_cell.length_b   1.000
_cell.length_c   1.000
_cell.angle_alpha   90.00
_cell.angle_beta   90.00
_cell.angle_gamma   90.00
#
_symmetry.space_group_name_H-M   'P 1'
#
loop_
_entity.id
_entity.type
_entity.pdbx_description
1 polymer ?
#
loop_
_entity_poly.entity_id
_entity_poly.type
_entity_poly.pdbx_seq_one_letter_code
_entity_poly.pdbx_strand_id
1 'polypeptide(L)'
;MLLTGTPLGVRLSISAVEYGIGGVNLFRPENVPNGQVGFSVTRDGESLVGSNPGDWRPEWVVIGHETACGDPIFVSEEIPHPVFSAMHGQGSWEAKLIAPSLDVLRGCLTVFRRFAGWQKGLRGTRRKSANTGRTVAVPSRHQDANQ
;
A
#
# COMPACT_ATOMS: atom_id res chain seq x y z
N MET A 1 8.62 -9.96 -49.31
CA MET A 1 7.38 -9.70 -48.54
C MET A 1 7.78 -9.59 -47.07
N LEU A 2 7.94 -8.37 -46.56
CA LEU A 2 8.29 -8.11 -45.15
C LEU A 2 7.13 -7.32 -44.55
N LEU A 3 6.40 -7.93 -43.62
CA LEU A 3 5.41 -7.22 -42.82
C LEU A 3 6.15 -6.59 -41.63
N THR A 4 6.48 -5.31 -41.75
CA THR A 4 6.91 -4.51 -40.59
C THR A 4 5.65 -4.17 -39.79
N GLY A 5 5.38 -4.93 -38.73
CA GLY A 5 4.36 -4.57 -37.75
C GLY A 5 4.81 -3.32 -37.01
N THR A 6 4.14 -2.19 -37.23
CA THR A 6 4.25 -1.00 -36.40
C THR A 6 3.66 -1.33 -35.03
N PRO A 7 4.40 -1.22 -33.92
CA PRO A 7 3.74 -1.15 -32.63
C PRO A 7 2.96 0.17 -32.63
N LEU A 8 1.63 0.10 -32.53
CA LEU A 8 0.80 1.24 -32.16
C LEU A 8 1.21 1.63 -30.73
N GLY A 9 2.30 2.38 -30.65
CA GLY A 9 2.82 2.95 -29.43
C GLY A 9 1.88 4.04 -28.98
N VAL A 10 0.86 3.67 -28.21
CA VAL A 10 0.12 4.63 -27.40
C VAL A 10 1.14 5.25 -26.44
N ARG A 11 1.64 6.43 -26.81
CA ARG A 11 2.53 7.20 -25.97
C ARG A 11 1.67 7.81 -24.87
N LEU A 12 1.72 7.23 -23.68
CA LEU A 12 1.08 7.81 -22.51
C LEU A 12 1.69 9.21 -22.28
N SER A 13 0.89 10.25 -22.49
CA SER A 13 1.23 11.61 -22.07
C SER A 13 0.91 11.73 -20.59
N ILE A 14 1.91 11.50 -19.74
CA ILE A 14 1.76 11.67 -18.30
C ILE A 14 1.86 13.16 -17.98
N SER A 15 0.76 13.77 -17.54
CA SER A 15 0.70 15.20 -17.23
C SER A 15 1.07 15.54 -15.78
N ALA A 16 0.85 14.61 -14.85
CA ALA A 16 1.25 14.71 -13.45
C ALA A 16 1.35 13.32 -12.81
N VAL A 17 2.26 13.16 -11.86
CA VAL A 17 2.33 11.99 -10.97
C VAL A 17 2.39 12.53 -9.55
N GLU A 18 1.27 12.43 -8.84
CA GLU A 18 1.19 12.84 -7.44
C GLU A 18 1.39 11.61 -6.56
N TYR A 19 2.24 11.74 -5.54
CA TYR A 19 2.47 10.72 -4.53
C TYR A 19 2.26 11.39 -3.15
N GLY A 20 0.99 11.40 -2.72
CA GLY A 20 0.46 12.13 -1.56
C GLY A 20 0.16 11.27 -0.32
N ILE A 21 -0.88 11.67 0.43
CA ILE A 21 -1.19 11.40 1.86
C ILE A 21 -1.83 10.00 2.10
N GLY A 22 -1.85 9.13 1.09
CA GLY A 22 -2.60 7.88 1.12
C GLY A 22 -1.91 6.74 0.38
N GLY A 23 -2.41 5.53 0.58
CA GLY A 23 -2.00 4.30 -0.07
C GLY A 23 -3.12 3.28 -0.01
N VAL A 24 -2.78 2.02 -0.27
CA VAL A 24 -3.72 0.90 -0.18
C VAL A 24 -3.21 -0.08 0.85
N ASN A 25 -4.10 -0.51 1.75
CA ASN A 25 -3.87 -1.61 2.67
C ASN A 25 -4.68 -2.82 2.20
N LEU A 26 -4.00 -3.88 1.78
CA LEU A 26 -4.64 -5.13 1.39
C LEU A 26 -4.69 -6.09 2.56
N PHE A 27 -5.81 -6.78 2.72
CA PHE A 27 -5.98 -7.80 3.74
C PHE A 27 -5.11 -9.02 3.46
N ARG A 28 -4.68 -9.65 4.55
CA ARG A 28 -4.24 -11.05 4.49
C ARG A 28 -5.49 -11.93 4.27
N PRO A 29 -5.39 -13.08 3.58
CA PRO A 29 -6.56 -13.92 3.30
C PRO A 29 -7.42 -14.23 4.54
N GLU A 30 -6.78 -14.47 5.69
CA GLU A 30 -7.44 -14.73 6.97
C GLU A 30 -8.29 -13.56 7.50
N ASN A 31 -8.03 -12.34 7.04
CA ASN A 31 -8.76 -11.14 7.45
C ASN A 31 -9.86 -10.71 6.47
N VAL A 32 -9.92 -11.33 5.28
CA VAL A 32 -10.95 -11.02 4.27
C VAL A 32 -12.37 -11.18 4.81
N PRO A 33 -12.72 -12.25 5.57
CA PRO A 33 -14.06 -12.38 6.13
C PRO A 33 -14.45 -11.21 7.04
N ASN A 34 -13.53 -10.75 7.89
CA ASN A 34 -13.78 -9.61 8.79
C ASN A 34 -13.90 -8.28 8.03
N GLY A 35 -13.22 -8.16 6.89
CA GLY A 35 -13.27 -6.98 6.02
C GLY A 35 -14.61 -6.77 5.31
N GLN A 36 -15.52 -7.75 5.36
CA GLN A 36 -16.83 -7.66 4.74
C GLN A 36 -17.87 -6.88 5.58
N VAL A 37 -17.59 -6.70 6.88
CA VAL A 37 -18.53 -6.05 7.81
C VAL A 37 -18.72 -4.59 7.44
N GLY A 38 -19.97 -4.17 7.29
CA GLY A 38 -20.38 -2.84 6.82
C GLY A 38 -20.54 -2.72 5.30
N PHE A 39 -20.22 -3.79 4.55
CA PHE A 39 -20.37 -3.83 3.09
C PHE A 39 -21.36 -4.92 2.68
N SER A 40 -20.96 -6.19 2.76
CA SER A 40 -21.81 -7.34 2.39
C SER A 40 -22.53 -7.96 3.60
N VAL A 41 -22.05 -7.70 4.82
CA VAL A 41 -22.69 -8.19 6.05
C VAL A 41 -22.71 -7.13 7.15
N THR A 42 -23.73 -7.16 8.02
CA THR A 42 -23.77 -6.36 9.25
C THR A 42 -22.81 -6.94 10.29
N ARG A 43 -22.62 -6.22 11.40
CA ARG A 43 -21.84 -6.71 12.55
C ARG A 43 -22.44 -7.97 13.18
N ASP A 44 -23.75 -8.14 13.05
CA ASP A 44 -24.49 -9.29 13.58
C ASP A 44 -24.57 -10.46 12.59
N GLY A 45 -24.01 -10.30 11.39
CA GLY A 45 -23.94 -11.33 10.35
C GLY A 45 -25.09 -11.33 9.35
N GLU A 46 -26.00 -10.36 9.42
CA GLU A 46 -27.09 -10.21 8.44
C GLU A 46 -26.56 -9.73 7.10
N SER A 47 -27.12 -10.21 6.00
CA SER A 47 -26.70 -9.82 4.66
C SER A 47 -27.08 -8.37 4.34
N LEU A 48 -26.17 -7.65 3.70
CA LEU A 48 -26.36 -6.29 3.16
C LEU A 48 -26.33 -6.25 1.63
N VAL A 49 -26.19 -7.40 0.98
CA VAL A 49 -26.09 -7.47 -0.49
C VAL A 49 -27.46 -7.32 -1.15
N GLY A 50 -27.47 -6.78 -2.37
CA GLY A 50 -28.69 -6.57 -3.13
C GLY A 50 -28.48 -6.48 -4.63
N SER A 51 -29.58 -6.44 -5.36
CA SER A 51 -29.61 -6.41 -6.83
C SER A 51 -30.06 -5.06 -7.41
N ASN A 52 -30.45 -4.10 -6.57
CA ASN A 52 -30.85 -2.76 -7.04
C ASN A 52 -29.63 -1.89 -7.38
N PRO A 53 -29.81 -0.83 -8.19
CA PRO A 53 -28.77 0.17 -8.39
C PRO A 53 -28.33 0.79 -7.06
N GLY A 54 -27.03 0.81 -6.82
CA GLY A 54 -26.44 1.33 -5.57
C GLY A 54 -26.30 0.31 -4.45
N ASP A 55 -26.85 -0.90 -4.59
CA ASP A 55 -26.63 -1.97 -3.62
C ASP A 55 -25.20 -2.52 -3.71
N TRP A 56 -24.70 -3.05 -2.59
CA TRP A 56 -23.50 -3.88 -2.62
C TRP A 56 -23.83 -5.20 -3.33
N ARG A 57 -23.00 -5.60 -4.29
CA ARG A 57 -23.29 -6.80 -5.09
C ARG A 57 -22.83 -8.08 -4.42
N PRO A 58 -23.55 -9.21 -4.59
CA PRO A 58 -23.18 -10.48 -3.98
C PRO A 58 -21.82 -11.01 -4.47
N GLU A 59 -21.43 -10.70 -5.71
CA GLU A 59 -20.14 -11.08 -6.28
C GLU A 59 -18.97 -10.18 -5.86
N TRP A 60 -19.21 -9.12 -5.07
CA TRP A 60 -18.17 -8.20 -4.64
C TRP A 60 -17.57 -8.61 -3.29
N VAL A 61 -16.26 -8.82 -3.28
CA VAL A 61 -15.47 -9.20 -2.10
C VAL A 61 -14.49 -8.10 -1.75
N VAL A 62 -14.59 -7.54 -0.54
CA VAL A 62 -13.63 -6.54 -0.05
C VAL A 62 -12.28 -7.19 0.22
N ILE A 63 -11.21 -6.67 -0.38
CA ILE A 63 -9.82 -7.17 -0.26
C ILE A 63 -8.88 -6.18 0.43
N GLY A 64 -9.36 -4.99 0.78
CA GLY A 64 -8.57 -3.96 1.43
C GLY A 64 -9.29 -2.62 1.49
N HIS A 65 -8.54 -1.57 1.81
CA HIS A 65 -9.05 -0.21 1.85
C HIS A 65 -7.97 0.81 1.49
N GLU A 66 -8.39 1.97 1.02
CA GLU A 66 -7.55 3.15 0.91
C GLU A 66 -7.18 3.66 2.32
N THR A 67 -5.94 4.11 2.53
CA THR A 67 -5.47 4.51 3.86
C THR A 67 -5.85 5.95 4.23
N ALA A 68 -6.22 6.77 3.26
CA ALA A 68 -6.57 8.17 3.49
C ALA A 68 -8.03 8.33 3.92
N CYS A 69 -8.95 7.70 3.18
CA CYS A 69 -10.39 7.82 3.41
C CYS A 69 -10.99 6.55 4.01
N GLY A 70 -10.36 5.38 3.86
CA GLY A 70 -10.96 4.10 4.28
C GLY A 70 -11.91 3.51 3.24
N ASP A 71 -11.97 4.08 2.03
CA ASP A 71 -12.78 3.55 0.93
C ASP A 71 -12.38 2.10 0.61
N PRO A 72 -13.35 1.20 0.40
CA PRO A 72 -13.08 -0.21 0.14
C PRO A 72 -12.33 -0.40 -1.19
N ILE A 73 -11.37 -1.31 -1.17
CA ILE A 73 -10.84 -1.94 -2.38
C ILE A 73 -11.46 -3.33 -2.46
N PHE A 74 -12.17 -3.63 -3.54
CA PHE A 74 -12.92 -4.88 -3.68
C PHE A 74 -12.80 -5.47 -5.07
N VAL A 75 -13.01 -6.76 -5.17
CA VAL A 75 -12.90 -7.55 -6.40
C VAL A 75 -14.25 -8.15 -6.75
N SER A 76 -14.56 -8.26 -8.04
CA SER A 76 -15.67 -9.10 -8.51
C SER A 76 -15.21 -10.55 -8.66
N GLU A 77 -16.04 -11.50 -8.24
CA GLU A 77 -15.80 -12.93 -8.49
C GLU A 77 -15.89 -13.30 -9.99
N GLU A 78 -16.42 -12.41 -10.84
CA GLU A 78 -16.41 -12.59 -12.29
C GLU A 78 -14.98 -12.61 -12.85
N ILE A 79 -14.65 -13.60 -13.67
CA ILE A 79 -13.36 -13.69 -14.35
C ILE A 79 -13.26 -12.54 -15.37
N PRO A 80 -12.18 -11.72 -15.38
CA PRO A 80 -10.85 -11.99 -14.85
C PRO A 80 -10.53 -11.36 -13.47
N HIS A 81 -11.51 -11.25 -12.60
CA HIS A 81 -11.45 -10.64 -11.27
C HIS A 81 -11.10 -9.14 -11.29
N PRO A 82 -11.95 -8.31 -11.94
CA PRO A 82 -11.74 -6.87 -11.96
C PRO A 82 -11.82 -6.30 -10.55
N VAL A 83 -11.00 -5.28 -10.30
CA VAL A 83 -10.85 -4.64 -8.99
C VAL A 83 -11.39 -3.22 -9.07
N PHE A 84 -12.13 -2.84 -8.03
CA PHE A 84 -12.82 -1.58 -7.92
C PHE A 84 -12.49 -0.87 -6.59
N SER A 85 -12.79 0.43 -6.56
CA SER A 85 -12.96 1.23 -5.35
C SER A 85 -14.31 1.94 -5.42
N ALA A 86 -14.88 2.33 -4.28
CA ALA A 86 -16.13 3.09 -4.21
C ALA A 86 -16.08 4.03 -3.01
N MET A 87 -16.59 5.25 -3.15
CA MET A 87 -16.67 6.18 -2.03
C MET A 87 -17.64 5.67 -0.96
N HIS A 88 -17.19 5.57 0.28
CA HIS A 88 -18.06 5.14 1.38
C HIS A 88 -19.05 6.24 1.81
N GLY A 89 -20.18 5.85 2.39
CA GLY A 89 -21.06 6.76 3.14
C GLY A 89 -22.01 7.64 2.33
N GLN A 90 -22.25 7.33 1.05
CA GLN A 90 -23.20 8.05 0.20
C GLN A 90 -24.59 7.39 0.11
N GLY A 91 -24.83 6.32 0.87
CA GLY A 91 -26.10 5.57 0.84
C GLY A 91 -26.29 4.70 -0.43
N SER A 92 -25.37 4.78 -1.38
CA SER A 92 -25.26 3.91 -2.55
C SER A 92 -23.79 3.63 -2.88
N TRP A 93 -23.55 2.49 -3.52
CA TRP A 93 -22.22 2.08 -3.97
C TRP A 93 -22.08 2.28 -5.48
N GLU A 94 -21.12 3.13 -5.86
CA GLU A 94 -20.71 3.34 -7.25
C GLU A 94 -19.31 2.76 -7.47
N ALA A 95 -19.24 1.58 -8.10
CA ALA A 95 -17.98 0.89 -8.34
C ALA A 95 -17.17 1.57 -9.44
N LYS A 96 -15.96 2.03 -9.09
CA LYS A 96 -14.99 2.60 -10.02
C LYS A 96 -13.87 1.60 -10.28
N LEU A 97 -13.71 1.18 -11.55
CA LEU A 97 -12.67 0.24 -11.94
C LEU A 97 -11.28 0.84 -11.71
N ILE A 98 -10.43 0.15 -10.94
CA ILE A 98 -9.04 0.54 -10.66
C ILE A 98 -8.01 -0.41 -11.27
N ALA A 99 -8.40 -1.67 -11.50
CA ALA A 99 -7.58 -2.62 -12.26
C ALA A 99 -8.48 -3.66 -12.96
N PRO A 100 -8.16 -4.09 -14.19
CA PRO A 100 -8.94 -5.08 -14.92
C PRO A 100 -8.79 -6.50 -14.34
N SER A 101 -7.78 -6.77 -13.51
CA SER A 101 -7.61 -8.03 -12.79
C SER A 101 -6.78 -7.85 -11.51
N LEU A 102 -6.86 -8.82 -10.59
CA LEU A 102 -5.98 -8.90 -9.42
C LEU A 102 -4.49 -8.95 -9.80
N ASP A 103 -4.14 -9.64 -10.88
CA ASP A 103 -2.75 -9.72 -11.34
C ASP A 103 -2.23 -8.37 -11.83
N VAL A 104 -3.06 -7.60 -12.54
CA VAL A 104 -2.69 -6.25 -12.96
C VAL A 104 -2.55 -5.33 -11.75
N LEU A 105 -3.47 -5.38 -10.77
CA LEU A 105 -3.35 -4.63 -9.53
C LEU A 105 -2.03 -4.97 -8.81
N ARG A 106 -1.73 -6.25 -8.64
CA ARG A 106 -0.49 -6.74 -8.02
C ARG A 106 0.75 -6.23 -8.76
N GLY A 107 0.74 -6.27 -10.09
CA GLY A 107 1.82 -5.74 -10.93
C GLY A 107 2.06 -4.26 -10.68
N CYS A 108 0.98 -3.46 -10.70
CA CYS A 108 1.02 -2.03 -10.41
C CYS A 108 1.59 -1.76 -9.01
N LEU A 109 1.04 -2.38 -7.96
CA LEU A 109 1.49 -2.19 -6.58
C LEU A 109 2.95 -2.59 -6.38
N THR A 110 3.43 -3.63 -7.08
CA THR A 110 4.83 -4.04 -7.07
C THR A 110 5.76 -2.97 -7.63
N VAL A 111 5.35 -2.29 -8.70
CA VAL A 111 6.08 -1.15 -9.27
C VAL A 111 6.03 0.05 -8.33
N PHE A 112 4.84 0.43 -7.85
CA PHE A 112 4.66 1.57 -6.93
C PHE A 112 5.49 1.42 -5.64
N ARG A 113 5.59 0.22 -5.09
CA ARG A 113 6.38 -0.05 -3.87
C ARG A 113 7.87 0.31 -4.02
N ARG A 114 8.42 0.30 -5.25
CA ARG A 114 9.81 0.70 -5.51
C ARG A 114 10.04 2.19 -5.27
N PHE A 115 9.03 3.01 -5.48
CA PHE A 115 9.08 4.47 -5.31
C PHE A 115 8.64 4.90 -3.91
N ALA A 116 7.78 4.11 -3.25
CA ALA A 116 7.30 4.35 -1.89
C ALA A 116 8.40 4.39 -0.81
N GLY A 117 9.60 3.84 -1.09
CA GLY A 117 10.69 3.71 -0.13
C GLY A 117 11.59 4.95 0.04
N TRP A 118 11.42 6.02 -0.73
CA TRP A 118 12.37 7.14 -0.77
C TRP A 118 12.48 7.95 0.55
N GLN A 119 11.54 7.82 1.49
CA GLN A 119 11.61 8.48 2.80
C GLN A 119 12.61 7.84 3.79
N LYS A 120 13.16 6.65 3.54
CA LYS A 120 14.07 5.99 4.51
C LYS A 120 15.55 6.43 4.43
N GLY A 121 15.90 7.31 3.48
CA GLY A 121 17.27 7.73 3.18
C GLY A 121 17.78 9.03 3.84
N LEU A 122 16.93 9.83 4.49
CA LEU A 122 17.36 11.08 5.17
C LEU A 122 17.82 10.86 6.62
N ARG A 123 18.35 9.68 6.96
CA ARG A 123 19.07 9.47 8.22
C ARG A 123 20.55 9.72 7.99
N GLY A 124 20.99 10.87 8.52
CA GLY A 124 22.32 11.43 8.33
C GLY A 124 23.46 10.43 8.45
N THR A 125 24.36 10.51 7.48
CA THR A 125 25.71 9.97 7.53
C THR A 125 26.47 10.59 8.69
N ARG A 126 26.32 10.03 9.90
CA ARG A 126 27.27 10.29 10.99
C ARG A 126 28.52 9.46 10.69
N ARG A 127 29.47 10.06 9.97
CA ARG A 127 30.85 9.54 9.90
C ARG A 127 31.37 9.44 11.33
N LYS A 128 31.58 8.23 11.85
CA LYS A 128 32.41 8.04 13.04
C LYS A 128 33.85 8.40 12.63
N SER A 129 34.34 9.54 13.12
CA SER A 129 35.76 9.86 13.09
C SER A 129 36.49 8.81 13.93
N ALA A 130 37.43 8.09 13.32
CA ALA A 130 38.32 7.18 14.00
C ALA A 130 39.25 7.99 14.90
N ASN A 131 39.17 7.80 16.22
CA ASN A 131 40.17 8.34 17.13
C ASN A 131 41.25 7.28 17.33
N THR A 132 42.37 7.46 16.63
CA THR A 132 43.60 6.66 16.78
C THR A 132 44.24 6.96 18.12
N GLY A 133 44.62 5.91 18.84
CA GLY A 133 45.12 5.97 20.21
C GLY A 133 46.34 6.87 20.41
N ARG A 134 46.40 7.44 21.60
CA ARG A 134 47.66 7.90 22.20
C ARG A 134 47.67 7.51 23.66
N THR A 135 48.41 6.44 23.94
CA THR A 135 48.92 6.07 25.25
C THR A 135 49.69 7.25 25.82
N VAL A 136 49.40 7.66 27.05
CA VAL A 136 50.28 8.55 27.82
C VAL A 136 50.61 7.85 29.12
N ALA A 137 51.92 7.66 29.33
CA ALA A 137 52.51 6.92 30.43
C ALA A 137 52.26 7.60 31.78
N VAL A 138 52.05 6.78 32.82
CA VAL A 138 52.00 7.18 34.23
C VAL A 138 53.40 7.05 34.82
N PRO A 139 53.99 8.10 35.43
CA PRO A 139 55.13 7.95 36.33
C PRO A 139 54.67 7.76 37.79
N SER A 140 55.39 6.91 38.50
CA SER A 140 55.12 6.44 39.87
C SER A 140 55.77 7.29 41.00
N ARG A 141 55.13 7.21 42.18
CA ARG A 141 55.57 7.49 43.58
C ARG A 141 55.80 8.96 43.97
N HIS A 142 55.50 9.43 45.18
CA HIS A 142 55.65 8.90 46.56
C HIS A 142 54.45 9.35 47.45
N GLN A 143 53.92 8.53 48.39
CA GLN A 143 54.05 8.64 49.87
C GLN A 143 53.74 10.05 50.44
N ASP A 144 52.81 10.29 51.38
CA ASP A 144 52.63 9.68 52.70
C ASP A 144 51.29 10.09 53.39
N ALA A 145 50.89 9.28 54.39
CA ALA A 145 50.20 9.60 55.67
C ALA A 145 48.77 10.21 55.63
N ASN A 146 47.87 10.00 56.60
CA ASN A 146 47.93 9.37 57.92
C ASN A 146 46.50 8.95 58.34
N GLN A 147 46.48 8.14 59.39
CA GLN A 147 45.39 7.80 60.31
C GLN A 147 44.37 8.90 60.57
#